data_AF-A0A0M9WIU8-F1
#
_entry.id   AF-A0A0M9WIU8-F1
#
_cell.length_a   1.000
_cell.length_b   1.000
_cell.length_c   1.000
_cell.angle_alpha   90.00
_cell.angle_beta   90.00
_cell.angle_gamma   90.00
#
_symmetry.space_group_name_H-M   'P 1'
#
loop_
_entity.id
_entity.type
_entity.pdbx_description
1 polymer ?
#
loop_
_entity_poly.entity_id
_entity_poly.type
_entity_poly.pdbx_seq_one_letter_code
_entity_poly.pdbx_strand_id
1 'polypeptide(L)'
;MGKWLPILSRVVTKTVFGDDPDRHWNVVQNNGERAAQVVPHVHFHIIPRPAQGANQRTSFAMFGRGQREELDDDEAEILARELRIELAEEVKRILRDEGVDLAADLVSEGSQRGKL
;
A
#
# COMPACT_ATOMS: atom_id res chain seq x y z
N MET A 1 -12.92 0.94 -2.50
CA MET A 1 -11.72 1.05 -1.63
C MET A 1 -11.71 0.08 -0.46
N GLY A 2 -12.80 -0.11 0.29
CA GLY A 2 -12.83 -1.02 1.45
C GLY A 2 -12.33 -2.45 1.18
N LYS A 3 -12.64 -3.01 -0.01
CA LYS A 3 -12.14 -4.32 -0.48
C LYS A 3 -10.61 -4.37 -0.64
N TRP A 4 -10.01 -3.31 -1.17
CA TRP A 4 -8.59 -3.27 -1.56
C TRP A 4 -7.65 -2.92 -0.41
N LEU A 5 -8.12 -2.16 0.59
CA LEU A 5 -7.28 -1.77 1.72
C LEU A 5 -6.64 -2.94 2.49
N PRO A 6 -7.38 -4.02 2.86
CA PRO A 6 -6.77 -5.17 3.51
C PRO A 6 -5.83 -5.95 2.58
N ILE A 7 -6.12 -5.98 1.27
CA ILE A 7 -5.27 -6.63 0.26
C ILE A 7 -3.94 -5.90 0.15
N LEU A 8 -3.98 -4.58 -0.08
CA LEU A 8 -2.79 -3.74 -0.17
C LEU A 8 -2.00 -3.73 1.14
N SER A 9 -2.66 -3.83 2.29
CA SER A 9 -1.98 -3.96 3.58
C SER A 9 -1.15 -5.24 3.65
N ARG A 10 -1.71 -6.39 3.22
CA ARG A 10 -0.96 -7.65 3.16
C ARG A 10 0.18 -7.59 2.16
N VAL A 11 -0.05 -7.06 0.97
CA VAL A 11 0.98 -6.91 -0.07
C VAL A 11 2.14 -6.06 0.44
N VAL A 12 1.88 -4.85 0.93
CA VAL A 12 2.93 -3.94 1.41
C VAL A 12 3.73 -4.56 2.56
N THR A 13 3.05 -5.21 3.51
CA THR A 13 3.73 -5.80 4.67
C THR A 13 4.51 -7.05 4.31
N LYS A 14 3.99 -7.88 3.40
CA LYS A 14 4.67 -9.07 2.89
C LYS A 14 5.89 -8.70 2.04
N THR A 15 5.81 -7.65 1.21
CA THR A 15 6.96 -7.15 0.46
C THR A 15 8.06 -6.62 1.39
N VAL A 16 7.70 -5.84 2.41
CA VAL A 16 8.71 -5.20 3.29
C VAL A 16 9.29 -6.14 4.34
N PHE A 17 8.49 -7.05 4.88
CA PHE A 17 8.89 -7.93 5.99
C PHE A 17 9.07 -9.40 5.60
N GLY A 18 8.75 -9.77 4.36
CA GLY A 18 8.70 -11.17 3.95
C GLY A 18 7.74 -12.00 4.79
N ASP A 19 8.18 -13.20 5.15
CA ASP A 19 7.42 -14.17 5.95
C ASP A 19 7.46 -13.94 7.46
N ASP A 20 8.04 -12.83 7.93
CA ASP A 20 8.03 -12.49 9.35
C ASP A 20 6.58 -12.50 9.88
N PRO A 21 6.24 -13.30 10.91
CA PRO A 21 4.91 -13.27 11.50
C PRO A 21 4.66 -12.01 12.34
N ASP A 22 5.70 -11.31 12.80
CA ASP A 22 5.61 -10.15 13.69
C ASP A 22 5.65 -8.83 12.90
N ARG A 23 4.68 -8.67 11.99
CA ARG A 23 4.56 -7.47 11.15
C ARG A 23 3.72 -6.41 11.84
N HIS A 24 4.27 -5.22 12.00
CA HIS A 24 3.55 -4.06 12.50
C HIS A 24 3.46 -2.99 11.41
N TRP A 25 2.28 -2.37 11.25
CA TRP A 25 2.09 -1.26 10.33
C TRP A 25 0.94 -0.35 10.76
N ASN A 26 0.93 0.89 10.28
CA ASN A 26 -0.20 1.80 10.45
C ASN A 26 -0.97 1.94 9.13
N VAL A 27 -2.29 2.12 9.23
CA VAL A 27 -3.13 2.58 8.12
C VAL A 27 -3.75 3.90 8.54
N VAL A 28 -3.46 4.97 7.80
CA VAL A 28 -3.84 6.34 8.18
C VAL A 28 -4.53 7.05 7.02
N GLN A 29 -5.59 7.79 7.32
CA GLN A 29 -6.30 8.61 6.36
C GLN A 29 -6.71 9.91 7.04
N ASN A 30 -6.24 11.03 6.50
CA ASN A 30 -6.49 12.37 7.05
C ASN A 30 -7.55 13.10 6.21
N ASN A 31 -8.59 13.65 6.86
CA ASN A 31 -9.66 14.42 6.22
C ASN A 31 -9.64 15.87 6.69
N GLY A 32 -9.21 16.78 5.81
CA GLY A 32 -9.15 18.21 6.04
C GLY A 32 -7.83 18.68 6.65
N GLU A 33 -7.55 19.98 6.48
CA GLU A 33 -6.32 20.63 6.92
C GLU A 33 -6.06 20.46 8.43
N ARG A 34 -7.11 20.56 9.26
CA ARG A 34 -7.01 20.37 10.72
C ARG A 34 -6.66 18.94 11.13
N ALA A 35 -6.81 17.97 10.24
CA ALA A 35 -6.36 16.59 10.42
C ALA A 35 -4.99 16.34 9.76
N ALA A 36 -4.25 17.39 9.38
CA ALA A 36 -2.97 17.32 8.67
C ALA A 36 -3.05 16.71 7.26
N GLN A 37 -4.18 16.89 6.55
CA GLN A 37 -4.23 16.60 5.11
C GLN A 37 -3.55 17.74 4.34
N VAL A 38 -2.53 17.39 3.53
CA VAL A 38 -1.80 18.37 2.70
C VAL A 38 -2.29 18.35 1.25
N VAL A 39 -2.45 17.16 0.66
CA VAL A 39 -2.87 17.02 -0.74
C VAL A 39 -4.40 16.85 -0.80
N PRO A 40 -5.13 17.65 -1.62
CA PRO A 40 -6.60 17.73 -1.58
C PRO A 40 -7.28 16.57 -2.34
N HIS A 41 -6.86 15.33 -2.06
CA HIS A 41 -7.57 14.11 -2.46
C HIS A 41 -7.51 13.09 -1.33
N VAL A 42 -8.51 12.22 -1.25
CA VAL A 42 -8.54 11.11 -0.30
C VAL A 42 -7.43 10.12 -0.65
N HIS A 43 -6.49 9.92 0.26
CA HIS A 43 -5.42 8.93 0.15
C HIS A 43 -5.25 8.20 1.47
N PHE A 44 -4.83 6.95 1.39
CA PHE A 44 -4.49 6.14 2.56
C PHE A 44 -2.98 5.94 2.59
N HIS A 45 -2.39 6.13 3.76
CA HIS A 45 -1.03 5.69 4.03
C HIS A 45 -1.08 4.28 4.59
N ILE A 46 -0.25 3.38 4.04
CA ILE A 46 0.06 2.08 4.62
C ILE A 46 1.54 2.13 4.99
N ILE A 47 1.84 2.09 6.28
CA ILE A 47 3.17 2.44 6.81
C ILE A 47 3.74 1.26 7.58
N PRO A 48 4.63 0.45 6.97
CA PRO A 48 5.40 -0.58 7.66
C PRO A 48 6.21 -0.01 8.84
N ARG A 49 6.23 -0.74 9.97
CA ARG A 49 6.97 -0.42 11.20
C ARG A 49 7.91 -1.58 11.58
N PRO A 50 9.13 -1.66 11.01
CA PRO A 50 10.12 -2.67 11.40
C PRO A 50 10.48 -2.57 12.89
N ALA A 51 10.86 -3.70 13.48
CA ALA A 51 11.36 -3.76 14.85
C ALA A 51 12.59 -2.83 15.02
N GLN A 52 12.75 -2.30 16.22
CA GLN A 52 13.77 -1.29 16.54
C GLN A 52 15.18 -1.82 16.24
N GLY A 53 15.81 -1.31 15.18
CA GLY A 53 17.16 -1.70 14.76
C GLY A 53 17.57 -1.20 13.37
N ALA A 54 16.59 -1.03 12.46
CA ALA A 54 16.81 -0.40 11.17
C ALA A 54 16.18 1.01 11.17
N ASN A 55 17.00 2.05 11.33
CA ASN A 55 16.63 3.47 11.27
C ASN A 55 15.42 3.87 12.13
N GLN A 56 15.67 4.12 13.41
CA GLN A 56 14.70 4.74 14.33
C GLN A 56 14.36 6.18 13.91
N ARG A 57 13.51 6.34 12.90
CA ARG A 57 12.80 7.60 12.69
C ARG A 57 11.66 7.61 13.70
N THR A 58 11.69 8.59 14.62
CA THR A 58 10.58 8.83 15.54
C THR A 58 9.29 8.94 14.75
N SER A 59 8.17 8.47 15.31
CA SER A 59 6.84 8.51 14.68
C SER A 59 6.45 9.88 14.12
N PHE A 60 7.11 10.96 14.57
CA PHE A 60 6.95 12.33 14.09
C PHE A 60 7.46 12.58 12.66
N ALA A 61 8.48 11.86 12.18
CA ALA A 61 8.98 11.99 10.79
C ALA A 61 7.93 11.63 9.74
N MET A 62 7.04 10.69 10.09
CA MET A 62 5.98 10.20 9.22
C MET A 62 4.82 11.19 9.05
N PHE A 63 4.76 12.24 9.86
CA PHE A 63 3.83 13.37 9.71
C PHE A 63 4.52 14.63 9.16
N GLY A 64 5.62 14.46 8.43
CA GLY A 64 6.35 15.57 7.82
C GLY A 64 7.22 16.37 8.78
N ARG A 65 7.52 15.85 9.98
CA ARG A 65 8.40 16.49 10.96
C ARG A 65 9.70 15.71 11.14
N GLY A 66 10.77 16.12 10.46
CA GLY A 66 12.11 15.52 10.62
C GLY A 66 12.96 15.63 9.37
N GLN A 67 14.27 15.38 9.50
CA GLN A 67 15.18 15.31 8.36
C GLN A 67 14.87 14.04 7.56
N ARG A 68 14.54 14.21 6.27
CA ARG A 68 14.40 13.10 5.33
C ARG A 68 15.71 12.97 4.58
N GLU A 69 16.20 11.75 4.47
CA GLU A 69 17.23 11.42 3.47
C GLU A 69 16.56 11.48 2.09
N GLU A 70 17.35 11.81 1.07
CA GLU A 70 16.88 11.70 -0.31
C GLU A 70 16.55 10.23 -0.61
N LEU A 71 15.46 10.02 -1.34
CA LEU A 71 15.05 8.70 -1.79
C LEU A 71 15.89 8.33 -3.01
N ASP A 72 16.31 7.07 -3.07
CA ASP A 72 16.96 6.51 -4.25
C ASP A 72 15.89 6.00 -5.23
N ASP A 73 15.91 6.55 -6.45
CA ASP A 73 14.95 6.19 -7.49
C ASP A 73 15.11 4.74 -7.97
N ASP A 74 16.34 4.19 -7.96
CA ASP A 74 16.61 2.81 -8.35
C ASP A 74 16.05 1.84 -7.30
N GLU A 75 16.26 2.14 -6.01
CA GLU A 75 15.63 1.39 -4.91
C GLU A 75 14.11 1.47 -4.97
N ALA A 76 13.56 2.65 -5.27
CA ALA A 76 12.12 2.85 -5.41
C ALA A 76 11.54 2.05 -6.59
N GLU A 77 12.24 1.97 -7.72
CA GLU A 77 11.81 1.17 -8.87
C GLU A 77 11.76 -0.33 -8.52
N ILE A 78 12.79 -0.83 -7.83
CA ILE A 78 12.86 -2.22 -7.37
C ILE A 78 11.68 -2.51 -6.43
N LEU A 79 11.46 -1.68 -5.41
CA LEU A 79 10.36 -1.86 -4.47
C LEU A 79 8.99 -1.82 -5.17
N ALA A 80 8.80 -0.89 -6.10
CA ALA A 80 7.55 -0.80 -6.86
C ALA A 80 7.32 -2.05 -7.74
N ARG A 81 8.37 -2.65 -8.29
CA ARG A 81 8.30 -3.91 -9.03
C ARG A 81 7.91 -5.06 -8.10
N GLU A 82 8.53 -5.17 -6.94
CA GLU A 82 8.22 -6.22 -5.96
C GLU A 82 6.77 -6.14 -5.46
N LEU A 83 6.27 -4.92 -5.18
CA LEU A 83 4.87 -4.70 -4.82
C LEU A 83 3.90 -5.18 -5.91
N ARG A 84 4.21 -4.95 -7.18
CA ARG A 84 3.38 -5.42 -8.31
C ARG A 84 3.36 -6.95 -8.42
N ILE A 85 4.50 -7.59 -8.20
CA ILE A 85 4.62 -9.06 -8.22
C ILE A 85 3.80 -9.64 -7.07
N GLU A 86 4.00 -9.14 -5.85
CA GLU A 86 3.28 -9.62 -4.66
C GLU A 86 1.77 -9.39 -4.76
N LEU A 87 1.35 -8.24 -5.32
CA LEU A 87 -0.06 -7.98 -5.59
C LEU A 87 -0.68 -9.01 -6.56
N ALA A 88 0.05 -9.37 -7.62
CA ALA A 88 -0.43 -10.36 -8.58
C ALA A 88 -0.59 -11.74 -7.93
N GLU A 89 0.35 -12.14 -7.07
CA GLU A 89 0.26 -13.40 -6.32
C GLU A 89 -0.88 -13.39 -5.30
N GLU A 90 -1.05 -12.29 -4.57
CA GLU A 90 -2.15 -12.14 -3.61
C GLU A 90 -3.53 -12.18 -4.30
N VAL A 91 -3.67 -11.56 -5.48
CA VAL A 91 -4.91 -11.65 -6.27
C VAL A 91 -5.19 -13.09 -6.70
N LYS A 92 -4.17 -13.83 -7.17
CA LYS A 92 -4.31 -15.26 -7.51
C LYS A 92 -4.66 -16.10 -6.30
N ARG A 93 -4.05 -15.82 -5.14
CA ARG A 93 -4.33 -16.50 -3.87
C ARG A 93 -5.79 -16.31 -3.46
N ILE A 94 -6.29 -15.07 -3.50
CA ILE A 94 -7.69 -14.75 -3.15
C ILE A 94 -8.66 -15.47 -4.09
N LEU A 95 -8.39 -15.46 -5.40
CA LEU A 95 -9.22 -16.20 -6.35
C LEU A 95 -9.26 -17.70 -6.04
N ARG A 96 -8.09 -18.30 -5.78
CA ARG A 96 -7.95 -19.73 -5.54
C ARG A 96 -8.53 -20.18 -4.19
N ASP A 97 -8.21 -19.46 -3.12
CA ASP A 97 -8.46 -19.90 -1.74
C ASP A 97 -9.78 -19.36 -1.20
N GLU A 98 -10.22 -18.18 -1.67
CA GLU A 98 -11.44 -17.51 -1.21
C GLU A 98 -12.54 -17.50 -2.29
N GLY A 99 -12.23 -17.90 -3.54
CA GLY A 99 -13.19 -17.93 -4.65
C GLY A 99 -13.62 -16.54 -5.14
N VAL A 100 -12.92 -15.49 -4.72
CA VAL A 100 -13.28 -14.10 -5.05
C VAL A 100 -12.47 -13.63 -6.25
N ASP A 101 -13.14 -13.42 -7.39
CA ASP A 101 -12.52 -12.79 -8.56
C ASP A 101 -12.45 -11.27 -8.37
N LEU A 102 -11.25 -10.78 -8.08
CA LEU A 102 -10.97 -9.34 -7.96
C LEU A 102 -10.85 -8.64 -9.31
N ALA A 103 -10.58 -9.38 -10.38
CA ALA A 103 -10.39 -8.85 -11.72
C ALA A 103 -11.70 -8.78 -12.52
N ALA A 104 -12.72 -9.55 -12.16
CA ALA A 104 -14.04 -9.53 -12.80
C ALA A 104 -14.61 -8.11 -12.94
N ASP A 105 -14.51 -7.30 -11.88
CA ASP A 105 -15.03 -5.93 -11.85
C ASP A 105 -14.23 -4.97 -12.74
N LEU A 106 -12.94 -5.25 -12.98
CA LEU A 106 -12.03 -4.39 -13.76
C LEU A 106 -12.18 -4.58 -15.27
N VAL A 107 -12.59 -5.77 -15.71
CA VAL A 107 -12.76 -6.08 -17.15
C VAL A 107 -14.12 -5.58 -17.68
N SER A 108 -15.13 -5.48 -16.81
CA SER A 108 -16.48 -5.05 -17.21
C SER A 108 -16.57 -3.59 -17.67
N GLU A 109 -15.77 -2.68 -17.09
CA GLU A 109 -15.82 -1.24 -17.43
C GLU A 109 -15.19 -0.89 -18.79
N GLY A 110 -14.34 -1.76 -19.34
CA GLY A 110 -13.68 -1.54 -20.65
C GLY A 110 -14.58 -1.80 -21.86
N SER A 111 -15.70 -2.52 -21.70
CA SER A 111 -16.53 -2.96 -22.83
C SER A 111 -17.70 -2.03 -23.16
N GLN A 112 -18.04 -1.04 -22.31
CA GLN A 112 -19.20 -0.17 -22.52
C GLN A 112 -18.90 1.23 -23.10
N ARG A 113 -17.63 1.62 -23.27
CA ARG A 113 -17.28 2.88 -23.97
C ARG A 113 -17.22 2.68 -25.48
N GLY A 114 -18.40 2.52 -26.09
CA GLY A 114 -18.52 2.37 -27.53
C GLY A 114 -19.96 2.45 -28.00
N LYS A 115 -20.59 3.62 -27.82
CA LYS A 115 -21.74 4.14 -28.57
C LYS A 115 -22.25 5.40 -27.86
N LEU A 116 -21.77 6.57 -28.31
CA LEU A 116 -22.50 7.82 -28.40
C LEU A 116 -21.94 8.55 -29.61
#